data_AF-A0A6N4STB5-F1
#
_entry.id   AF-A0A6N4STB5-F1
#
_cell.length_a   1.000
_cell.length_b   1.000
_cell.length_c   1.000
_cell.angle_alpha   90.00
_cell.angle_beta   90.00
_cell.angle_gamma   90.00
#
_symmetry.space_group_name_H-M   'P 1'
#
loop_
_entity.id
_entity.type
_entity.pdbx_description
1 polymer ?
#
loop_
_entity_poly.entity_id
_entity_poly.type
_entity_poly.pdbx_seq_one_letter_code
_entity_poly.pdbx_strand_id
1 'polypeptide(L)'
;MSETYKLLIEQKGINHVNIFKSAGDAYVNDWNIPLKGDDEPIVFSEFYTENQFIVMNWDGWIRIYDADKKELLLDHKLNAEVDAKAVLSIDRSILYVAFSADSGQKLLQLSLDSFQLKTTALPDIFSRSLQIRKDGCLLFYKHDWSYINDQKVYKHFYSVLNMETKTMNQYELPYAPQFSFDEFTPVLDTVKNIGILPAYDDVTYKGTASGEIRFEFRIFLFNLTNFEPLHVLPVRDFPAYQLACSAYECEEMAELFLSSIRNKAYINALRTYYENLTSIYVTPDAIWLCWRGGILRKINSEFILSPLLVTANRAENSEEGMFNHTYFHAHVYHVNRSSIILAEDINFYKTSMPDIAYSDIEKPIPLTFEKTSLEEIFNLKYSAEQKSEIENQDYILIEVIDLSTKQGIEEALLQMNVLVSDLKALGVGSLLLFLLKDSNGKTVNEPAFFAEAVHHNPELVEAIIKHFIAYPKAKYLYRNAEETALCHAVHELAKKGDLYLTTILQYLDTIDMDHDVFNKEYVFPVLEELYTNTVLIKKMKVVSKDLTEWYKYYCEA
;
A
#
# COMPACT_ATOMS: atom_id res chain seq x y z
N MET A 1 11.42 7.88 16.33
CA MET A 1 9.96 8.10 16.33
C MET A 1 9.67 9.17 17.37
N SER A 2 8.75 10.09 17.10
CA SER A 2 8.26 11.01 18.14
C SER A 2 7.58 10.18 19.24
N GLU A 3 7.94 10.43 20.50
CA GLU A 3 7.22 9.85 21.64
C GLU A 3 5.91 10.62 21.89
N THR A 4 5.89 11.91 21.53
CA THR A 4 4.79 12.84 21.76
C THR A 4 3.60 12.57 20.83
N TYR A 5 3.86 12.27 19.56
CA TYR A 5 2.83 12.10 18.54
C TYR A 5 2.98 10.79 17.75
N LYS A 6 1.85 10.24 17.31
CA LYS A 6 1.76 9.17 16.32
C LYS A 6 0.99 9.64 15.10
N LEU A 7 1.45 9.16 13.95
CA LEU A 7 0.87 9.40 12.63
C LEU A 7 0.24 8.10 12.15
N LEU A 8 -1.00 8.16 11.69
CA LEU A 8 -1.67 7.07 11.00
C LEU A 8 -2.27 7.62 9.71
N ILE A 9 -2.11 6.87 8.63
CA ILE A 9 -2.60 7.27 7.31
C ILE A 9 -3.57 6.20 6.82
N GLU A 10 -4.76 6.64 6.45
CA GLU A 10 -5.81 5.80 5.88
C GLU A 10 -6.13 6.31 4.48
N GLN A 11 -6.27 5.40 3.52
CA GLN A 11 -6.70 5.73 2.18
C GLN A 11 -8.12 5.21 1.98
N LYS A 12 -9.08 6.14 1.85
CA LYS A 12 -10.47 5.84 1.54
C LYS A 12 -11.01 6.95 0.65
N GLY A 13 -11.05 6.72 -0.66
CA GLY A 13 -11.27 7.80 -1.63
C GLY A 13 -10.03 8.68 -1.76
N ILE A 14 -9.74 9.48 -0.74
CA ILE A 14 -8.50 10.27 -0.58
C ILE A 14 -7.67 9.73 0.59
N ASN A 15 -6.44 10.23 0.71
CA ASN A 15 -5.64 10.00 1.91
C ASN A 15 -6.10 10.88 3.07
N HIS A 16 -6.18 10.28 4.25
CA HIS A 16 -6.48 10.95 5.52
C HIS A 16 -5.33 10.75 6.48
N VAL A 17 -4.88 11.84 7.08
CA VAL A 17 -3.80 11.83 8.06
C VAL A 17 -4.39 12.05 9.45
N ASN A 18 -4.31 11.02 10.28
CA ASN A 18 -4.79 11.01 11.65
C ASN A 18 -3.60 11.17 12.61
N ILE A 19 -3.59 12.27 13.36
CA ILE A 19 -2.56 12.60 14.35
C ILE A 19 -3.07 12.29 15.74
N PHE A 20 -2.29 11.53 16.49
CA PHE A 20 -2.59 11.19 17.88
C PHE A 20 -1.53 11.75 18.81
N LYS A 21 -1.95 12.38 19.90
CA LYS A 21 -1.07 12.94 20.93
C LYS A 21 -1.01 11.99 22.13
N SER A 22 0.18 11.77 22.66
CA SER A 22 0.40 10.95 23.85
C SER A 22 -0.37 11.48 25.05
N ALA A 23 -1.00 10.57 25.79
CA ALA A 23 -1.74 10.86 27.02
C ALA A 23 -1.62 9.66 27.97
N GLY A 24 -0.57 9.67 28.80
CA GLY A 24 -0.27 8.55 29.69
C GLY A 24 0.23 7.32 28.91
N ASP A 25 -0.48 6.21 29.03
CA ASP A 25 -0.23 4.95 28.31
C ASP A 25 -1.03 4.82 27.00
N ALA A 26 -1.75 5.88 26.61
CA ALA A 26 -2.61 5.93 25.44
C ALA A 26 -2.19 7.05 24.48
N TYR A 27 -2.76 7.00 23.28
CA TYR A 27 -2.64 8.06 22.28
C TYR A 27 -4.06 8.53 21.92
N VAL A 28 -4.37 9.80 22.17
CA VAL A 28 -5.69 10.37 21.90
C VAL A 28 -5.64 11.08 20.56
N ASN A 29 -6.64 10.84 19.71
CA ASN A 29 -6.78 11.56 18.44
C ASN A 29 -6.81 13.07 18.73
N ASP A 30 -5.97 13.84 18.03
CA ASP A 30 -5.80 15.27 18.24
C ASP A 30 -6.13 16.06 16.97
N TRP A 31 -5.80 15.54 15.80
CA TRP A 31 -6.03 16.25 14.54
C TRP A 31 -6.21 15.28 13.36
N ASN A 32 -7.24 15.52 12.55
CA ASN A 32 -7.53 14.77 11.32
C ASN A 32 -7.35 15.71 10.13
N ILE A 33 -6.63 15.27 9.10
CA ILE A 33 -6.28 16.09 7.93
C ILE A 33 -6.68 15.33 6.66
N PRO A 34 -7.75 15.75 5.97
CA PRO A 34 -8.06 15.22 4.65
C PRO A 34 -7.09 15.81 3.62
N LEU A 35 -6.39 14.95 2.89
CA LEU A 35 -5.48 15.35 1.82
C LEU A 35 -6.28 15.50 0.51
N LYS A 36 -7.11 16.55 0.44
CA LYS A 36 -7.99 16.78 -0.71
C LYS A 36 -7.20 16.85 -2.02
N GLY A 37 -7.68 16.13 -3.02
CA GLY A 37 -7.07 16.02 -4.35
C GLY A 37 -5.87 15.08 -4.40
N ASP A 38 -5.59 14.35 -3.32
CA ASP A 38 -4.54 13.33 -3.23
C ASP A 38 -5.16 11.93 -3.07
N ASP A 39 -5.34 11.26 -4.20
CA ASP A 39 -5.75 9.86 -4.33
C ASP A 39 -4.56 8.90 -4.50
N GLU A 40 -3.33 9.42 -4.55
CA GLU A 40 -2.14 8.60 -4.79
C GLU A 40 -1.63 7.98 -3.48
N PRO A 41 -1.09 6.75 -3.48
CA PRO A 41 -0.53 6.14 -2.28
C PRO A 41 0.52 7.02 -1.59
N ILE A 42 0.45 7.11 -0.26
CA ILE A 42 1.52 7.75 0.54
C ILE A 42 2.74 6.84 0.60
N VAL A 43 3.88 7.34 0.12
CA VAL A 43 5.14 6.59 0.03
C VAL A 43 6.18 7.02 1.06
N PHE A 44 5.99 8.18 1.71
CA PHE A 44 6.83 8.62 2.82
C PHE A 44 6.00 9.39 3.85
N SER A 45 6.14 9.00 5.12
CA SER A 45 5.50 9.71 6.22
C SER A 45 6.30 9.56 7.50
N GLU A 46 6.75 10.68 8.07
CA GLU A 46 7.54 10.65 9.30
C GLU A 46 7.56 12.00 10.03
N PHE A 47 7.56 11.95 11.38
CA PHE A 47 7.94 13.08 12.21
C PHE A 47 9.45 13.32 12.14
N TYR A 48 9.88 14.53 11.80
CA TYR A 48 11.30 14.90 11.77
C TYR A 48 11.72 15.76 12.97
N THR A 49 10.76 16.35 13.69
CA THR A 49 10.94 16.91 15.04
C THR A 49 9.94 16.27 16.02
N GLU A 50 9.81 16.79 17.24
CA GLU A 50 8.81 16.31 18.19
C GLU A 50 7.37 16.53 17.71
N ASN A 51 7.10 17.62 16.98
CA ASN A 51 5.76 18.06 16.57
C ASN A 51 5.61 18.29 15.06
N GLN A 52 6.68 18.28 14.26
CA GLN A 52 6.59 18.50 12.82
C GLN A 52 6.79 17.20 12.04
N PHE A 53 5.98 17.03 11.00
CA PHE A 53 5.98 15.82 10.17
C PHE A 53 5.82 16.13 8.70
N ILE A 54 6.28 15.18 7.88
CA ILE A 54 6.21 15.20 6.43
C ILE A 54 5.25 14.10 5.98
N VAL A 55 4.45 14.39 4.96
CA VAL A 55 3.71 13.40 4.18
C VAL A 55 4.02 13.62 2.71
N MET A 56 4.31 12.54 1.99
CA MET A 56 4.59 12.58 0.55
C MET A 56 3.96 11.40 -0.18
N ASN A 57 3.23 11.69 -1.26
CA ASN A 57 2.61 10.69 -2.14
C ASN A 57 3.54 10.26 -3.29
N TRP A 58 3.08 9.29 -4.09
CA TRP A 58 3.82 8.74 -5.24
C TRP A 58 4.15 9.81 -6.32
N ASP A 59 3.34 10.86 -6.48
CA ASP A 59 3.59 11.95 -7.43
C ASP A 59 4.60 13.01 -6.92
N GLY A 60 5.19 12.81 -5.74
CA GLY A 60 6.11 13.77 -5.15
C GLY A 60 5.42 15.03 -4.65
N TRP A 61 4.17 14.90 -4.20
CA TRP A 61 3.47 15.96 -3.48
C TRP A 61 3.89 15.94 -2.01
N ILE A 62 4.82 16.84 -1.66
CA ILE A 62 5.40 16.97 -0.32
C ILE A 62 4.58 17.98 0.48
N ARG A 63 4.11 17.57 1.65
CA ARG A 63 3.43 18.43 2.62
C ARG A 63 4.11 18.33 3.97
N ILE A 64 4.32 19.48 4.60
CA ILE A 64 4.92 19.57 5.93
C ILE A 64 3.93 20.26 6.86
N TYR A 65 3.76 19.71 8.04
CA TYR A 65 2.79 20.18 9.03
C TYR A 65 3.44 20.36 10.40
N ASP A 66 2.88 21.28 11.19
CA ASP A 66 3.10 21.39 12.63
C ASP A 66 1.87 20.83 13.36
N ALA A 67 2.03 19.70 14.05
CA ALA A 67 0.95 19.02 14.76
C ALA A 67 0.46 19.79 15.99
N ASP A 68 1.32 20.58 16.64
CA ASP A 68 0.93 21.31 17.87
C ASP A 68 0.12 22.55 17.51
N LYS A 69 0.53 23.27 16.46
CA LYS A 69 -0.18 24.44 15.93
C LYS A 69 -1.33 24.10 14.98
N LYS A 70 -1.40 22.85 14.51
CA LYS A 70 -2.36 22.36 13.51
C LYS A 70 -2.32 23.18 12.22
N GLU A 71 -1.12 23.44 11.71
CA GLU A 71 -0.91 24.26 10.51
C GLU A 71 -0.08 23.53 9.44
N LEU A 72 -0.37 23.82 8.18
CA LEU A 72 0.43 23.44 7.02
C LEU A 72 1.58 24.45 6.86
N LEU A 73 2.81 23.97 6.94
CA LEU A 73 4.03 24.77 6.82
C LEU A 73 4.55 24.85 5.38
N LEU A 74 4.42 23.76 4.62
CA LEU A 74 4.84 23.68 3.22
C LEU A 74 3.88 22.79 2.44
N ASP A 75 3.54 23.24 1.22
CA ASP A 75 2.81 22.47 0.22
C ASP A 75 3.56 22.60 -1.12
N HIS A 76 4.16 21.51 -1.57
CA HIS A 76 4.99 21.52 -2.79
C HIS A 76 4.75 20.28 -3.65
N LYS A 77 4.41 20.49 -4.92
CA LYS A 77 4.29 19.42 -5.93
C LYS A 77 5.51 19.38 -6.82
N LEU A 78 6.19 18.23 -6.88
CA LEU A 78 7.24 17.99 -7.86
C LEU A 78 6.69 17.82 -9.28
N ASN A 79 5.44 17.36 -9.43
CA ASN A 79 4.81 17.00 -10.70
C ASN A 79 5.69 16.04 -11.53
N ALA A 80 6.19 15.01 -10.87
CA ALA A 80 7.18 14.10 -11.41
C ALA A 80 6.82 12.68 -11.00
N GLU A 81 7.22 11.70 -11.81
CA GLU A 81 7.16 10.30 -11.39
C GLU A 81 8.28 10.09 -10.36
N VAL A 82 7.91 10.18 -9.09
CA VAL A 82 8.80 9.79 -8.01
C VAL A 82 8.65 8.29 -7.90
N ASP A 83 9.59 7.49 -8.40
CA ASP A 83 9.60 6.03 -8.20
C ASP A 83 9.94 5.66 -6.72
N ALA A 84 9.31 6.39 -5.78
CA ALA A 84 9.29 6.37 -4.33
C ALA A 84 10.64 6.29 -3.61
N LYS A 85 11.30 7.44 -3.44
CA LYS A 85 12.59 7.50 -2.73
C LYS A 85 12.76 8.77 -1.91
N ALA A 86 12.35 8.71 -0.66
CA ALA A 86 12.63 9.75 0.31
C ALA A 86 13.38 9.20 1.51
N VAL A 87 14.36 9.96 2.00
CA VAL A 87 15.06 9.67 3.25
C VAL A 87 15.42 10.97 3.95
N LEU A 88 15.34 10.98 5.28
CA LEU A 88 15.84 12.08 6.08
C LEU A 88 17.36 11.99 6.23
N SER A 89 18.02 13.13 6.32
CA SER A 89 19.39 13.21 6.81
C SER A 89 19.50 12.62 8.22
N ILE A 90 20.71 12.24 8.65
CA ILE A 90 20.94 11.61 9.97
C ILE A 90 20.47 12.51 11.12
N ASP A 91 20.69 13.81 10.99
CA ASP A 91 20.23 14.86 11.92
C ASP A 91 18.79 15.32 11.66
N ARG A 92 18.10 14.73 10.67
CA ARG A 92 16.72 15.05 10.25
C ARG A 92 16.51 16.51 9.83
N SER A 93 17.57 17.23 9.45
CA SER A 93 17.49 18.61 8.99
C SER A 93 17.17 18.75 7.50
N ILE A 94 17.37 17.68 6.71
CA ILE A 94 17.16 17.68 5.26
C ILE A 94 16.33 16.46 4.85
N LEU A 95 15.33 16.68 4.01
CA LEU A 95 14.67 15.62 3.25
C LEU A 95 15.33 15.47 1.88
N TYR A 96 15.82 14.27 1.58
CA TYR A 96 16.31 13.91 0.26
C TYR A 96 15.23 13.17 -0.51
N VAL A 97 14.90 13.62 -1.72
CA VAL A 97 13.95 12.93 -2.60
C VAL A 97 14.58 12.67 -3.96
N ALA A 98 14.69 11.41 -4.38
CA ALA A 98 15.12 11.05 -5.73
C ALA A 98 13.91 10.84 -6.63
N PHE A 99 13.91 11.45 -7.81
CA PHE A 99 12.75 11.45 -8.71
C PHE A 99 13.14 11.55 -10.20
N SER A 100 12.25 11.06 -11.07
CA SER A 100 12.39 11.12 -12.52
C SER A 100 11.66 12.34 -13.07
N ALA A 101 12.31 13.13 -13.92
CA ALA A 101 11.67 14.20 -14.69
C ALA A 101 12.04 14.08 -16.17
N ASP A 102 11.39 14.85 -17.06
CA ASP A 102 11.67 14.87 -18.51
C ASP A 102 13.15 15.05 -18.90
N SER A 103 13.95 15.62 -17.98
CA SER A 103 15.38 15.91 -18.15
C SER A 103 16.29 14.84 -17.52
N GLY A 104 15.74 13.71 -17.09
CA GLY A 104 16.43 12.62 -16.41
C GLY A 104 16.23 12.62 -14.89
N GLN A 105 17.06 11.81 -14.23
CA GLN A 105 17.01 11.58 -12.78
C GLN A 105 17.51 12.79 -11.99
N LYS A 106 16.83 13.11 -10.89
CA LYS A 106 17.12 14.28 -10.05
C LYS A 106 17.07 13.92 -8.57
N LEU A 107 17.81 14.69 -7.78
CA LEU A 107 17.77 14.68 -6.32
C LEU A 107 17.31 16.04 -5.82
N LEU A 108 16.17 16.07 -5.16
CA LEU A 108 15.74 17.19 -4.32
C LEU A 108 16.43 17.09 -2.96
N GLN A 109 16.88 18.25 -2.48
CA GLN A 109 17.33 18.50 -1.12
C GLN A 109 16.42 19.59 -0.56
N LEU A 110 15.57 19.23 0.40
CA LEU A 110 14.66 20.16 1.07
C LEU A 110 15.17 20.39 2.49
N SER A 111 15.61 21.62 2.78
CA SER A 111 15.99 22.03 4.14
C SER A 111 14.72 22.17 4.99
N LEU A 112 14.64 21.45 6.10
CA LEU A 112 13.41 21.37 6.90
C LEU A 112 13.27 22.52 7.91
N ASP A 113 14.32 23.32 8.10
CA ASP A 113 14.33 24.53 8.93
C ASP A 113 13.80 25.78 8.19
N SER A 114 14.09 25.88 6.91
CA SER A 114 13.91 27.06 6.06
C SER A 114 13.04 26.80 4.84
N PHE A 115 12.68 25.53 4.61
CA PHE A 115 11.94 25.03 3.45
C PHE A 115 12.57 25.40 2.11
N GLN A 116 13.89 25.63 2.08
CA GLN A 116 14.61 25.87 0.83
C GLN A 116 14.78 24.57 0.04
N LEU A 117 14.40 24.62 -1.23
CA LEU A 117 14.50 23.50 -2.17
C LEU A 117 15.70 23.69 -3.08
N LYS A 118 16.53 22.65 -3.18
CA LYS A 118 17.63 22.58 -4.14
C LYS A 118 17.56 21.27 -4.91
N THR A 119 17.51 21.38 -6.23
CA THR A 119 17.50 20.21 -7.11
C THR A 119 18.85 20.08 -7.81
N THR A 120 19.40 18.86 -7.81
CA THR A 120 20.62 18.52 -8.52
C THR A 120 20.37 17.35 -9.46
N ALA A 121 20.96 17.37 -10.65
CA ALA A 121 20.93 16.22 -11.54
C ALA A 121 21.63 15.03 -10.84
N LEU A 122 21.00 13.87 -10.88
CA LEU A 122 21.65 12.62 -10.55
C LEU A 122 22.26 12.07 -11.84
N PRO A 123 23.45 11.43 -11.77
CA PRO A 123 23.88 10.59 -12.87
C PRO A 123 22.86 9.47 -13.09
N ASP A 124 22.98 8.72 -14.18
CA ASP A 124 22.07 7.62 -14.47
C ASP A 124 22.21 6.50 -13.43
N ILE A 125 21.46 6.66 -12.33
CA ILE A 125 21.36 5.76 -11.20
C ILE A 125 19.93 5.21 -11.23
N PHE A 126 19.65 4.35 -12.20
CA PHE A 126 18.42 3.58 -12.22
C PHE A 126 18.34 2.76 -10.93
N SER A 127 17.46 3.11 -10.01
CA SER A 127 17.33 2.43 -8.73
C SER A 127 15.91 2.61 -8.20
N ARG A 128 15.40 1.63 -7.46
CA ARG A 128 14.09 1.67 -6.76
C ARG A 128 14.15 1.83 -5.23
N SER A 129 15.34 1.74 -4.60
CA SER A 129 15.55 2.18 -3.20
C SER A 129 16.54 3.35 -2.98
N LEU A 130 16.19 4.30 -2.11
CA LEU A 130 17.07 5.34 -1.56
C LEU A 130 17.17 5.14 -0.04
N GLN A 131 18.39 4.99 0.45
CA GLN A 131 18.67 4.83 1.87
C GLN A 131 19.82 5.78 2.28
N ILE A 132 20.04 5.95 3.58
CA ILE A 132 21.12 6.78 4.11
C ILE A 132 22.06 5.96 5.00
N ARG A 133 23.36 6.15 4.82
CA ARG A 133 24.40 5.56 5.69
C ARG A 133 24.67 6.49 6.87
N LYS A 134 25.20 5.94 7.98
CA LYS A 134 25.50 6.69 9.21
C LYS A 134 26.40 7.93 9.04
N ASP A 135 27.19 7.99 7.97
CA ASP A 135 28.07 9.11 7.63
C ASP A 135 27.41 10.14 6.70
N GLY A 136 26.09 10.03 6.46
CA GLY A 136 25.33 10.94 5.60
C GLY A 136 25.42 10.65 4.11
N CYS A 137 26.16 9.62 3.68
CA CYS A 137 26.17 9.22 2.27
C CYS A 137 24.83 8.61 1.86
N LEU A 138 24.34 8.98 0.67
CA LEU A 138 23.14 8.42 0.09
C LEU A 138 23.45 7.12 -0.64
N LEU A 139 22.64 6.10 -0.39
CA LEU A 139 22.78 4.75 -0.93
C LEU A 139 21.64 4.50 -1.92
N PHE A 140 22.01 4.15 -3.15
CA PHE A 140 21.08 3.79 -4.21
C PHE A 140 21.30 2.34 -4.59
N TYR A 141 20.30 1.49 -4.33
CA TYR A 141 20.34 0.08 -4.71
C TYR A 141 19.87 -0.10 -6.15
N LYS A 142 20.71 -0.68 -6.99
CA LYS A 142 20.43 -0.91 -8.42
C LYS A 142 20.77 -2.32 -8.84
N HIS A 143 20.16 -2.75 -9.94
CA HIS A 143 20.53 -3.97 -10.65
C HIS A 143 20.83 -3.67 -12.11
N ASP A 144 21.70 -4.47 -12.69
CA ASP A 144 22.08 -4.45 -14.11
C ASP A 144 22.05 -5.89 -14.64
N TRP A 145 22.03 -6.04 -15.96
CA TRP A 145 22.06 -7.35 -16.58
C TRP A 145 22.87 -7.35 -17.86
N SER A 146 23.45 -8.51 -18.15
CA SER A 146 24.20 -8.76 -19.39
C SER A 146 23.92 -10.17 -19.89
N TYR A 147 24.21 -10.42 -21.17
CA TYR A 147 24.19 -11.78 -21.71
C TYR A 147 25.59 -12.39 -21.65
N ILE A 148 25.71 -13.55 -21.00
CA ILE A 148 26.92 -14.37 -20.97
C ILE A 148 26.51 -15.76 -21.48
N ASN A 149 27.11 -16.21 -22.60
CA ASN A 149 26.77 -17.50 -23.23
C ASN A 149 25.26 -17.68 -23.48
N ASP A 150 24.61 -16.68 -24.08
CA ASP A 150 23.15 -16.62 -24.34
C ASP A 150 22.25 -16.72 -23.10
N GLN A 151 22.84 -16.60 -21.90
CA GLN A 151 22.11 -16.53 -20.63
C GLN A 151 22.14 -15.12 -20.07
N LYS A 152 20.97 -14.64 -19.62
CA LYS A 152 20.85 -13.34 -18.96
C LYS A 152 21.36 -13.47 -17.52
N VAL A 153 22.41 -12.74 -17.19
CA VAL A 153 23.06 -12.72 -15.87
C VAL A 153 22.80 -11.36 -15.22
N TYR A 154 22.38 -11.39 -13.96
CA TYR A 154 22.06 -10.19 -13.18
C TYR A 154 23.18 -9.88 -12.19
N LYS A 155 23.44 -8.59 -12.01
CA LYS A 155 24.38 -8.06 -11.02
C LYS A 155 23.69 -6.93 -10.26
N HIS A 156 23.90 -6.88 -8.95
CA HIS A 156 23.33 -5.84 -8.11
C HIS A 156 24.43 -5.02 -7.46
N PHE A 157 24.14 -3.74 -7.23
CA PHE A 157 25.10 -2.77 -6.76
C PHE A 157 24.47 -1.80 -5.78
N TYR A 158 25.31 -1.22 -4.93
CA TYR A 158 25.05 0.08 -4.34
C TYR A 158 25.88 1.16 -5.04
N SER A 159 25.21 2.22 -5.48
CA SER A 159 25.86 3.49 -5.75
C SER A 159 25.83 4.34 -4.48
N VAL A 160 26.99 4.81 -4.04
CA VAL A 160 27.18 5.62 -2.83
C VAL A 160 27.52 7.04 -3.25
N LEU A 161 26.62 7.97 -2.96
CA LEU A 161 26.81 9.40 -3.24
C LEU A 161 27.20 10.12 -1.95
N ASN A 162 28.39 10.69 -1.91
CA ASN A 162 28.80 11.59 -0.85
C ASN A 162 28.24 13.00 -1.13
N MET A 163 27.44 13.51 -0.21
CA MET A 163 26.74 14.79 -0.40
C MET A 163 27.63 16.02 -0.23
N GLU A 164 28.77 15.91 0.44
CA GLU A 164 29.73 17.00 0.60
C GLU A 164 30.65 17.13 -0.61
N THR A 165 31.28 16.02 -1.00
CA THR A 165 32.27 15.99 -2.09
C THR A 165 31.63 15.87 -3.47
N LYS A 166 30.35 15.47 -3.54
CA LYS A 166 29.61 15.13 -4.76
C LYS A 166 30.25 13.98 -5.55
N THR A 167 31.10 13.18 -4.92
CA THR A 167 31.69 11.98 -5.51
C THR A 167 30.75 10.79 -5.39
N MET A 168 30.72 9.96 -6.42
CA MET A 168 29.96 8.72 -6.44
C MET A 168 30.90 7.53 -6.59
N ASN A 169 30.72 6.52 -5.75
CA ASN A 169 31.38 5.22 -5.86
C ASN A 169 30.33 4.13 -6.07
N GLN A 170 30.70 3.05 -6.73
CA GLN A 170 29.82 1.90 -6.96
C GLN A 170 30.45 0.63 -6.39
N TYR A 171 29.64 -0.18 -5.72
CA TYR A 171 30.05 -1.42 -5.09
C TYR A 171 29.14 -2.55 -5.56
N GLU A 172 29.71 -3.60 -6.15
CA GLU A 172 28.99 -4.82 -6.51
C GLU A 172 28.71 -5.63 -5.26
N LEU A 173 27.47 -6.08 -5.08
CA LEU A 173 27.11 -6.93 -3.96
C LEU A 173 27.32 -8.40 -4.34
N PRO A 174 28.14 -9.15 -3.58
CA PRO A 174 28.19 -10.60 -3.73
C PRO A 174 26.87 -11.20 -3.20
N TYR A 175 26.51 -12.40 -3.69
CA TYR A 175 25.30 -13.12 -3.27
C TYR A 175 23.97 -12.40 -3.58
N ALA A 176 23.94 -11.52 -4.58
CA ALA A 176 22.74 -10.82 -5.01
C ALA A 176 21.82 -11.70 -5.89
N PRO A 177 20.51 -11.36 -5.98
CA PRO A 177 19.55 -12.07 -6.82
C PRO A 177 20.04 -12.27 -8.26
N GLN A 178 19.64 -13.39 -8.88
CA GLN A 178 20.01 -13.76 -10.24
C GLN A 178 18.83 -13.65 -11.22
N PHE A 179 17.89 -12.75 -10.96
CA PHE A 179 16.69 -12.53 -11.78
C PHE A 179 16.25 -11.06 -11.74
N SER A 180 15.59 -10.60 -12.81
CA SER A 180 14.89 -9.30 -12.81
C SER A 180 13.54 -9.49 -12.15
N PHE A 181 13.22 -8.62 -11.21
CA PHE A 181 11.96 -8.53 -10.44
C PHE A 181 11.94 -9.33 -9.13
N ASP A 182 11.24 -8.76 -8.15
CA ASP A 182 11.20 -9.06 -6.70
C ASP A 182 12.40 -8.54 -5.91
N GLU A 183 12.35 -7.20 -5.73
CA GLU A 183 13.38 -6.38 -5.11
C GLU A 183 13.34 -6.51 -3.59
N PHE A 184 13.87 -7.61 -3.06
CA PHE A 184 14.29 -7.61 -1.68
C PHE A 184 15.47 -6.62 -1.52
N THR A 185 15.14 -5.34 -1.33
CA THR A 185 16.10 -4.29 -1.06
C THR A 185 16.85 -4.64 0.22
N PRO A 186 18.20 -4.60 0.23
CA PRO A 186 18.94 -4.92 1.44
C PRO A 186 18.49 -4.04 2.61
N VAL A 187 18.24 -4.68 3.75
CA VAL A 187 17.86 -4.00 4.99
C VAL A 187 19.12 -3.49 5.68
N LEU A 188 19.09 -2.24 6.14
CA LEU A 188 20.24 -1.58 6.76
C LEU A 188 20.08 -1.49 8.27
N ASP A 189 21.07 -2.00 9.02
CA ASP A 189 21.31 -1.59 10.41
C ASP A 189 22.32 -0.44 10.37
N THR A 190 21.83 0.79 10.27
CA THR A 190 22.68 2.00 10.19
C THR A 190 23.47 2.25 11.48
N VAL A 191 22.95 1.82 12.63
CA VAL A 191 23.62 1.93 13.93
C VAL A 191 24.86 1.03 13.96
N LYS A 192 24.72 -0.22 13.54
CA LYS A 192 25.85 -1.17 13.45
C LYS A 192 26.66 -1.04 12.16
N ASN A 193 26.20 -0.25 11.19
CA ASN A 193 26.81 -0.07 9.87
C ASN A 193 26.87 -1.36 9.04
N ILE A 194 25.79 -2.12 9.06
CA ILE A 194 25.68 -3.44 8.40
C ILE A 194 24.49 -3.42 7.43
N GLY A 195 24.67 -3.98 6.24
CA GLY A 195 23.60 -4.33 5.32
C GLY A 195 23.31 -5.82 5.36
N ILE A 196 22.04 -6.19 5.14
CA ILE A 196 21.52 -7.55 5.30
C ILE A 196 20.66 -7.89 4.09
N LEU A 197 20.92 -9.04 3.46
CA LEU A 197 20.05 -9.63 2.44
C LEU A 197 20.08 -11.17 2.51
N PRO A 198 19.13 -11.88 1.90
CA PRO A 198 19.30 -13.31 1.63
C PRO A 198 20.57 -13.56 0.80
N ALA A 199 21.23 -14.69 1.03
CA ALA A 199 22.41 -15.07 0.25
C ALA A 199 21.97 -15.84 -1.01
N TYR A 200 21.79 -15.17 -2.15
CA TYR A 200 21.25 -15.76 -3.40
C TYR A 200 22.27 -16.61 -4.19
N ASP A 201 22.98 -17.51 -3.52
CA ASP A 201 23.80 -18.53 -4.16
C ASP A 201 23.07 -19.88 -4.22
N ASP A 202 23.80 -20.91 -4.66
CA ASP A 202 23.31 -22.27 -4.71
C ASP A 202 22.79 -22.73 -3.34
N VAL A 203 21.61 -23.33 -3.32
CA VAL A 203 21.01 -23.91 -2.11
C VAL A 203 21.90 -25.03 -1.60
N THR A 204 22.43 -24.88 -0.38
CA THR A 204 23.16 -25.93 0.32
C THR A 204 22.19 -26.85 1.03
N TYR A 205 22.51 -28.13 1.14
CA TYR A 205 21.68 -29.10 1.83
C TYR A 205 22.53 -30.09 2.64
N LYS A 206 21.91 -30.66 3.68
CA LYS A 206 22.54 -31.65 4.57
C LYS A 206 21.59 -32.81 4.86
N GLY A 207 22.18 -33.99 5.04
CA GLY A 207 21.47 -35.15 5.56
C GLY A 207 21.42 -35.11 7.09
N THR A 208 20.28 -35.47 7.66
CA THR A 208 20.09 -35.67 9.10
C THR A 208 20.44 -37.11 9.49
N ALA A 209 20.57 -37.38 10.79
CA ALA A 209 20.79 -38.74 11.30
C ALA A 209 19.66 -39.72 10.96
N SER A 210 18.44 -39.22 10.70
CA SER A 210 17.28 -40.01 10.25
C SER A 210 17.24 -40.23 8.73
N GLY A 211 18.20 -39.68 7.97
CA GLY A 211 18.23 -39.76 6.51
C GLY A 211 17.39 -38.71 5.78
N GLU A 212 16.73 -37.81 6.52
CA GLU A 212 15.99 -36.69 5.93
C GLU A 212 16.97 -35.62 5.39
N ILE A 213 16.66 -35.06 4.23
CA ILE A 213 17.39 -33.95 3.63
C ILE A 213 16.82 -32.62 4.13
N ARG A 214 17.71 -31.71 4.53
CA ARG A 214 17.39 -30.35 4.94
C ARG A 214 18.10 -29.35 4.04
N PHE A 215 17.36 -28.37 3.53
CA PHE A 215 17.84 -27.29 2.68
C PHE A 215 18.13 -26.07 3.53
N GLU A 216 19.35 -25.54 3.46
CA GLU A 216 19.78 -24.45 4.33
C GLU A 216 19.41 -23.10 3.71
N PHE A 217 18.78 -22.25 4.49
CA PHE A 217 18.50 -20.86 4.14
C PHE A 217 19.57 -19.99 4.78
N ARG A 218 20.23 -19.16 3.98
CA ARG A 218 21.35 -18.33 4.41
C ARG A 218 21.05 -16.85 4.23
N ILE A 219 21.53 -16.02 5.15
CA ILE A 219 21.59 -14.57 4.99
C ILE A 219 23.04 -14.12 4.84
N PHE A 220 23.22 -13.05 4.11
CA PHE A 220 24.49 -12.39 3.86
C PHE A 220 24.50 -11.02 4.56
N LEU A 221 25.53 -10.81 5.38
CA LEU A 221 25.79 -9.56 6.09
C LEU A 221 27.06 -8.92 5.54
N PHE A 222 27.01 -7.62 5.26
CA PHE A 222 28.13 -6.86 4.70
C PHE A 222 28.31 -5.50 5.37
N ASN A 223 29.53 -4.99 5.33
CA ASN A 223 29.86 -3.69 5.92
C ASN A 223 29.43 -2.55 4.99
N LEU A 224 28.66 -1.57 5.49
CA LEU A 224 28.16 -0.48 4.63
C LEU A 224 29.22 0.55 4.20
N THR A 225 30.42 0.51 4.77
CA THR A 225 31.51 1.43 4.42
C THR A 225 32.26 0.96 3.18
N ASN A 226 32.64 -0.32 3.12
CA ASN A 226 33.45 -0.89 2.03
C ASN A 226 32.75 -2.01 1.25
N PHE A 227 31.54 -2.40 1.65
CA PHE A 227 30.71 -3.45 1.04
C PHE A 227 31.37 -4.85 1.07
N GLU A 228 32.36 -5.05 1.93
CA GLU A 228 32.98 -6.35 2.11
C GLU A 228 32.07 -7.29 2.92
N PRO A 229 32.06 -8.59 2.59
CA PRO A 229 31.41 -9.62 3.39
C PRO A 229 31.86 -9.61 4.85
N LEU A 230 30.88 -9.61 5.77
CA LEU A 230 31.11 -9.85 7.19
C LEU A 230 30.82 -11.31 7.55
N HIS A 231 29.61 -11.77 7.23
CA HIS A 231 29.17 -13.12 7.54
C HIS A 231 28.21 -13.65 6.46
N VAL A 232 28.25 -14.95 6.22
CA VAL A 232 27.19 -15.71 5.55
C VAL A 232 26.69 -16.72 6.58
N LEU A 233 25.47 -16.51 7.09
CA LEU A 233 24.94 -17.26 8.22
C LEU A 233 23.85 -18.22 7.76
N PRO A 234 23.95 -19.54 8.02
CA PRO A 234 22.81 -20.45 7.92
C PRO A 234 21.83 -20.14 9.03
N VAL A 235 20.63 -19.69 8.66
CA VAL A 235 19.64 -19.18 9.60
C VAL A 235 18.39 -20.04 9.68
N ARG A 236 18.16 -21.00 8.79
CA ARG A 236 17.05 -21.95 8.92
C ARG A 236 17.30 -23.18 8.06
N ASP A 237 16.87 -24.33 8.56
CA ASP A 237 16.85 -25.58 7.81
C ASP A 237 15.42 -25.91 7.37
N PHE A 238 15.18 -25.94 6.07
CA PHE A 238 13.89 -26.30 5.49
C PHE A 238 13.84 -27.80 5.21
N PRO A 239 12.85 -28.53 5.77
CA PRO A 239 12.48 -29.82 5.19
C PRO A 239 11.84 -29.61 3.81
N ALA A 240 11.88 -30.65 2.97
CA ALA A 240 11.35 -30.59 1.59
C ALA A 240 9.91 -30.05 1.55
N TYR A 241 9.02 -30.55 2.44
CA TYR A 241 7.61 -30.16 2.48
C TYR A 241 7.33 -28.69 2.90
N GLN A 242 8.36 -27.92 3.23
CA GLN A 242 8.24 -26.49 3.57
C GLN A 242 8.85 -25.56 2.52
N LEU A 243 9.34 -26.07 1.38
CA LEU A 243 10.00 -25.23 0.37
C LEU A 243 9.03 -24.26 -0.35
N ALA A 244 7.76 -24.66 -0.51
CA ALA A 244 6.72 -23.94 -1.24
C ALA A 244 5.35 -24.02 -0.53
N CYS A 245 4.33 -23.34 -1.07
CA CYS A 245 2.98 -23.32 -0.49
C CYS A 245 2.25 -24.64 -0.71
N SER A 246 2.54 -25.32 -1.83
CA SER A 246 1.93 -26.60 -2.20
C SER A 246 2.93 -27.77 -2.14
N ALA A 247 2.43 -28.97 -1.86
CA ALA A 247 3.26 -30.17 -1.78
C ALA A 247 3.95 -30.53 -3.11
N TYR A 248 3.25 -30.34 -4.23
CA TYR A 248 3.80 -30.60 -5.57
C TYR A 248 4.99 -29.68 -5.89
N GLU A 249 4.86 -28.38 -5.63
CA GLU A 249 5.96 -27.43 -5.81
C GLU A 249 7.13 -27.75 -4.87
N CYS A 250 6.86 -28.18 -3.64
CA CYS A 250 7.90 -28.60 -2.70
C CYS A 250 8.74 -29.76 -3.25
N GLU A 251 8.10 -30.78 -3.84
CA GLU A 251 8.77 -31.92 -4.45
C GLU A 251 9.63 -31.49 -5.65
N GLU A 252 9.06 -30.70 -6.57
CA GLU A 252 9.78 -30.17 -7.75
C GLU A 252 11.00 -29.34 -7.33
N MET A 253 10.83 -28.44 -6.37
CA MET A 253 11.94 -27.60 -5.87
C MET A 253 13.04 -28.45 -5.22
N ALA A 254 12.68 -29.46 -4.42
CA ALA A 254 13.65 -30.35 -3.80
C ALA A 254 14.49 -31.11 -4.85
N GLU A 255 13.84 -31.63 -5.91
CA GLU A 255 14.54 -32.29 -7.02
C GLU A 255 15.50 -31.34 -7.75
N LEU A 256 15.06 -30.11 -8.02
CA LEU A 256 15.88 -29.09 -8.66
C LEU A 256 17.10 -28.70 -7.80
N PHE A 257 16.93 -28.56 -6.48
CA PHE A 257 18.02 -28.22 -5.56
C PHE A 257 19.04 -29.33 -5.38
N LEU A 258 18.61 -30.59 -5.49
CA LEU A 258 19.51 -31.75 -5.45
C LEU A 258 20.22 -32.02 -6.78
N SER A 259 19.67 -31.51 -7.89
CA SER A 259 20.27 -31.63 -9.21
C SER A 259 21.54 -30.77 -9.35
N SER A 260 22.44 -31.17 -10.25
CA SER A 260 23.61 -30.35 -10.66
C SER A 260 23.29 -29.38 -11.79
N ILE A 261 22.05 -29.37 -12.31
CA ILE A 261 21.64 -28.53 -13.43
C ILE A 261 21.15 -27.16 -12.92
N ARG A 262 21.71 -26.07 -13.46
CA ARG A 262 21.38 -24.67 -13.11
C ARG A 262 20.69 -23.97 -14.28
N ASN A 263 19.53 -24.48 -14.67
CA ASN A 263 18.75 -23.94 -15.78
C ASN A 263 17.71 -22.90 -15.27
N LYS A 264 16.86 -22.40 -16.17
CA LYS A 264 15.79 -21.46 -15.84
C LYS A 264 14.82 -21.98 -14.75
N ALA A 265 14.53 -23.28 -14.73
CA ALA A 265 13.67 -23.87 -13.70
C ALA A 265 14.31 -23.79 -12.31
N TYR A 266 15.60 -24.07 -12.20
CA TYR A 266 16.36 -23.89 -10.95
C TYR A 266 16.32 -22.43 -10.46
N ILE A 267 16.53 -21.47 -11.36
CA ILE A 267 16.51 -20.04 -11.00
C ILE A 267 15.12 -19.59 -10.54
N ASN A 268 14.05 -20.10 -11.17
CA ASN A 268 12.68 -19.84 -10.72
C ASN A 268 12.42 -20.46 -9.33
N ALA A 269 12.86 -21.70 -9.10
CA ALA A 269 12.77 -22.34 -7.78
C ALA A 269 13.55 -21.55 -6.72
N LEU A 270 14.74 -21.04 -7.07
CA LEU A 270 15.54 -20.20 -6.19
C LEU A 270 14.79 -18.92 -5.81
N ARG A 271 14.11 -18.28 -6.78
CA ARG A 271 13.26 -17.11 -6.52
C ARG A 271 12.17 -17.44 -5.49
N THR A 272 11.36 -18.47 -5.75
CA THR A 272 10.30 -18.90 -4.83
C THR A 272 10.83 -19.29 -3.45
N TYR A 273 12.00 -19.93 -3.38
CA TYR A 273 12.64 -20.27 -2.11
C TYR A 273 12.98 -19.02 -1.28
N TYR A 274 13.52 -17.97 -1.91
CA TYR A 274 13.85 -16.74 -1.19
C TYR A 274 12.64 -15.84 -0.92
N GLU A 275 11.60 -15.88 -1.75
CA GLU A 275 10.29 -15.25 -1.48
C GLU A 275 9.62 -15.80 -0.20
N ASN A 276 10.05 -16.96 0.31
CA ASN A 276 9.59 -17.44 1.61
C ASN A 276 9.96 -16.49 2.74
N LEU A 277 11.06 -15.73 2.64
CA LEU A 277 11.44 -14.73 3.65
C LEU A 277 10.67 -13.44 3.40
N THR A 278 9.63 -13.21 4.18
CA THR A 278 8.71 -12.09 4.00
C THR A 278 9.26 -10.79 4.59
N SER A 279 10.14 -10.86 5.59
CA SER A 279 10.76 -9.64 6.15
C SER A 279 12.05 -9.90 6.94
N ILE A 280 12.90 -8.87 6.94
CA ILE A 280 14.04 -8.72 7.85
C ILE A 280 13.79 -7.44 8.66
N TYR A 281 13.64 -7.57 9.98
CA TYR A 281 13.33 -6.45 10.87
C TYR A 281 14.45 -6.24 11.88
N VAL A 282 15.06 -5.07 11.88
CA VAL A 282 16.20 -4.74 12.76
C VAL A 282 15.70 -3.98 13.98
N THR A 283 16.12 -4.46 15.14
CA THR A 283 15.97 -3.82 16.45
C THR A 283 17.35 -3.47 17.01
N PRO A 284 17.46 -2.56 18.00
CA PRO A 284 18.75 -2.24 18.59
C PRO A 284 19.54 -3.47 19.06
N ASP A 285 18.85 -4.47 19.61
CA ASP A 285 19.45 -5.68 20.18
C ASP A 285 19.54 -6.88 19.21
N ALA A 286 18.82 -6.88 18.10
CA ALA A 286 18.71 -8.09 17.26
C ALA A 286 18.23 -7.85 15.82
N ILE A 287 18.46 -8.85 14.97
CA ILE A 287 17.83 -9.00 13.66
C ILE A 287 16.73 -10.06 13.79
N TRP A 288 15.53 -9.74 13.34
CA TRP A 288 14.39 -10.64 13.27
C TRP A 288 14.14 -11.03 11.82
N LEU A 289 14.05 -12.33 11.58
CA LEU A 289 13.70 -12.90 10.28
C LEU A 289 12.29 -13.47 10.38
N CYS A 290 11.44 -13.19 9.39
CA CYS A 290 10.12 -13.80 9.26
C CYS A 290 9.99 -14.48 7.92
N TRP A 291 9.46 -15.69 7.95
CA TRP A 291 9.14 -16.46 6.77
C TRP A 291 7.64 -16.75 6.70
N ARG A 292 7.19 -17.22 5.54
CA ARG A 292 5.88 -17.84 5.33
C ARG A 292 5.52 -18.78 6.47
N GLY A 293 4.25 -18.73 6.87
CA GLY A 293 3.73 -19.37 8.08
C GLY A 293 3.84 -18.51 9.34
N GLY A 294 4.24 -17.24 9.23
CA GLY A 294 4.55 -16.40 10.40
C GLY A 294 5.66 -17.00 11.26
N ILE A 295 6.60 -17.69 10.63
CA ILE A 295 7.70 -18.38 11.31
C ILE A 295 8.83 -17.38 11.51
N LEU A 296 9.30 -17.24 12.74
CA LEU A 296 10.25 -16.22 13.13
C LEU A 296 11.55 -16.82 13.65
N ARG A 297 12.64 -16.07 13.48
CA ARG A 297 13.90 -16.32 14.19
C ARG A 297 14.56 -15.02 14.57
N LYS A 298 15.05 -14.94 15.81
CA LYS A 298 15.83 -13.82 16.33
C LYS A 298 17.32 -14.16 16.21
N ILE A 299 18.11 -13.21 15.76
CA ILE A 299 19.57 -13.26 15.73
C ILE A 299 20.07 -12.14 16.63
N ASN A 300 20.77 -12.47 17.72
CA ASN A 300 21.27 -11.45 18.64
C ASN A 300 22.48 -10.69 18.06
N SER A 301 22.98 -9.71 18.80
CA SER A 301 24.15 -8.91 18.42
C SER A 301 25.46 -9.70 18.24
N GLU A 302 25.54 -10.90 18.79
CA GLU A 302 26.68 -11.83 18.66
C GLU A 302 26.48 -12.85 17.53
N PHE A 303 25.43 -12.67 16.72
CA PHE A 303 25.02 -13.56 15.64
C PHE A 303 24.59 -14.97 16.10
N ILE A 304 24.20 -15.11 17.36
CA ILE A 304 23.64 -16.35 17.90
C ILE A 304 22.15 -16.40 17.57
N LEU A 305 21.73 -17.54 17.03
CA LEU A 305 20.36 -17.79 16.60
C LEU A 305 19.48 -18.24 17.77
N SER A 306 18.27 -17.70 17.84
CA SER A 306 17.22 -18.25 18.69
C SER A 306 16.68 -19.57 18.12
N PRO A 307 15.94 -20.35 18.93
CA PRO A 307 15.04 -21.35 18.38
C PRO A 307 14.04 -20.72 17.39
N LEU A 308 13.48 -21.53 16.49
CA LEU A 308 12.38 -21.05 15.63
C LEU A 308 11.16 -20.77 16.49
N LEU A 309 10.53 -19.61 16.29
CA LEU A 309 9.21 -19.33 16.84
C LEU A 309 8.20 -19.60 15.72
N VAL A 310 7.25 -20.49 15.95
CA VAL A 310 6.44 -21.08 14.88
C VAL A 310 4.97 -20.90 15.19
N THR A 311 4.22 -20.32 14.27
CA THR A 311 2.75 -20.25 14.39
C THR A 311 2.17 -21.65 14.56
N ALA A 312 1.53 -21.87 15.70
CA ALA A 312 0.80 -23.08 16.03
C ALA A 312 -0.71 -22.87 15.89
N ASN A 313 -1.19 -21.64 16.16
CA ASN A 313 -2.58 -21.26 16.05
C ASN A 313 -2.71 -19.77 15.69
N ARG A 314 -3.74 -19.43 14.91
CA ARG A 314 -4.11 -18.08 14.50
C ARG A 314 -5.63 -17.91 14.63
N ALA A 315 -6.06 -16.78 15.18
CA ALA A 315 -7.48 -16.42 15.21
C ALA A 315 -8.11 -16.51 13.80
N GLU A 316 -9.36 -16.97 13.73
CA GLU A 316 -10.15 -17.08 12.48
C GLU A 316 -9.62 -18.07 11.43
N ASN A 317 -8.59 -18.88 11.74
CA ASN A 317 -8.13 -19.98 10.89
C ASN A 317 -8.43 -21.34 11.55
N SER A 318 -8.91 -22.31 10.76
CA SER A 318 -9.13 -23.69 11.22
C SER A 318 -7.86 -24.55 11.20
N GLU A 319 -6.78 -24.09 10.56
CA GLU A 319 -5.49 -24.78 10.55
C GLU A 319 -4.85 -24.73 11.94
N GLU A 320 -4.76 -25.89 12.58
CA GLU A 320 -4.03 -26.07 13.83
C GLU A 320 -2.72 -26.80 13.60
N GLY A 321 -1.71 -26.47 14.39
CA GLY A 321 -0.44 -27.17 14.42
C GLY A 321 0.70 -26.37 13.80
N MET A 322 1.90 -26.66 14.30
CA MET A 322 3.13 -26.01 13.86
C MET A 322 3.42 -26.35 12.40
N PHE A 323 3.84 -25.35 11.63
CA PHE A 323 4.20 -25.47 10.21
C PHE A 323 3.03 -25.76 9.24
N ASN A 324 1.79 -25.73 9.71
CA ASN A 324 0.61 -25.99 8.86
C ASN A 324 0.04 -24.74 8.17
N HIS A 325 0.49 -23.54 8.55
CA HIS A 325 -0.01 -22.25 8.05
C HIS A 325 0.65 -21.84 6.72
N THR A 326 0.58 -22.68 5.68
CA THR A 326 1.39 -22.47 4.46
C THR A 326 1.03 -21.24 3.65
N TYR A 327 -0.19 -20.69 3.80
CA TYR A 327 -0.65 -19.48 3.10
C TYR A 327 -0.59 -18.22 3.96
N PHE A 328 0.03 -18.27 5.15
CA PHE A 328 0.19 -17.10 6.00
C PHE A 328 1.47 -16.35 5.62
N HIS A 329 1.36 -15.31 4.78
CA HIS A 329 2.48 -14.54 4.22
C HIS A 329 2.80 -13.28 5.03
N ALA A 330 2.64 -13.34 6.35
CA ALA A 330 2.84 -12.17 7.20
C ALA A 330 4.29 -11.71 7.30
N HIS A 331 4.47 -10.41 7.54
CA HIS A 331 5.74 -9.75 7.82
C HIS A 331 5.79 -9.22 9.25
N VAL A 332 6.99 -9.00 9.79
CA VAL A 332 7.16 -8.36 11.10
C VAL A 332 6.77 -6.90 10.98
N TYR A 333 5.68 -6.52 11.64
CA TYR A 333 5.25 -5.13 11.72
C TYR A 333 5.97 -4.41 12.87
N HIS A 334 5.98 -5.03 14.06
CA HIS A 334 6.60 -4.45 15.25
C HIS A 334 7.02 -5.53 16.26
N VAL A 335 8.13 -5.29 16.94
CA VAL A 335 8.59 -6.12 18.06
C VAL A 335 8.98 -5.23 19.23
N ASN A 336 8.49 -5.56 20.41
CA ASN A 336 8.91 -4.95 21.66
C ASN A 336 9.21 -6.02 22.72
N ARG A 337 9.51 -5.61 23.95
CA ARG A 337 9.91 -6.54 25.02
C ARG A 337 8.79 -7.51 25.45
N SER A 338 7.53 -7.17 25.21
CA SER A 338 6.37 -7.93 25.67
C SER A 338 5.60 -8.64 24.56
N SER A 339 5.75 -8.22 23.30
CA SER A 339 4.93 -8.72 22.21
C SER A 339 5.64 -8.70 20.86
N ILE A 340 5.20 -9.60 19.99
CA ILE A 340 5.52 -9.64 18.57
C ILE A 340 4.22 -9.37 17.81
N ILE A 341 4.29 -8.49 16.82
CA ILE A 341 3.16 -8.12 15.96
C ILE A 341 3.54 -8.40 14.52
N LEU A 342 2.73 -9.22 13.86
CA LEU A 342 2.82 -9.51 12.44
C LEU A 342 1.69 -8.80 11.70
N ALA A 343 1.92 -8.46 10.43
CA ALA A 343 0.90 -7.93 9.54
C ALA A 343 0.82 -8.75 8.24
N GLU A 344 -0.40 -8.95 7.75
CA GLU A 344 -0.71 -9.56 6.46
C GLU A 344 -1.83 -8.74 5.82
N ASP A 345 -1.52 -8.09 4.70
CA ASP A 345 -2.36 -7.06 4.08
C ASP A 345 -2.77 -5.97 5.10
N ILE A 346 -4.07 -5.84 5.36
CA ILE A 346 -4.64 -4.90 6.33
C ILE A 346 -4.83 -5.49 7.74
N ASN A 347 -4.54 -6.78 7.91
CA ASN A 347 -4.78 -7.48 9.18
C ASN A 347 -3.52 -7.50 10.05
N PHE A 348 -3.71 -7.33 11.35
CA PHE A 348 -2.65 -7.39 12.35
C PHE A 348 -2.86 -8.55 13.30
N TYR A 349 -1.76 -9.21 13.66
CA TYR A 349 -1.75 -10.38 14.52
C TYR A 349 -0.74 -10.19 15.64
N LYS A 350 -1.16 -10.38 16.88
CA LYS A 350 -0.35 -10.17 18.08
C LYS A 350 -0.12 -11.47 18.83
N THR A 351 1.08 -11.64 19.35
CA THR A 351 1.41 -12.68 20.31
C THR A 351 2.31 -12.11 21.42
N SER A 352 2.32 -12.78 22.57
CA SER A 352 3.23 -12.43 23.67
C SER A 352 4.66 -12.84 23.33
N MET A 353 5.64 -12.06 23.78
CA MET A 353 7.05 -12.41 23.63
C MET A 353 7.34 -13.68 24.45
N PRO A 354 7.78 -14.79 23.84
CA PRO A 354 8.12 -16.00 24.59
C PRO A 354 9.46 -15.84 25.30
N ASP A 355 9.72 -16.71 26.29
CA ASP A 355 11.05 -16.86 26.88
C ASP A 355 11.99 -17.53 25.88
N ILE A 356 12.95 -16.77 25.35
CA ILE A 356 13.91 -17.24 24.35
C ILE A 356 15.18 -17.73 25.03
N ALA A 357 15.37 -19.05 25.08
CA ALA A 357 16.61 -19.67 25.51
C ALA A 357 17.49 -20.04 24.30
N TYR A 358 18.62 -19.36 24.13
CA TYR A 358 19.56 -19.58 23.02
C TYR A 358 20.28 -20.95 23.07
N SER A 359 20.19 -21.67 24.19
CA SER A 359 20.82 -22.99 24.36
C SER A 359 20.07 -24.14 23.67
N ASP A 360 18.83 -23.93 23.20
CA ASP A 360 17.97 -24.99 22.63
C ASP A 360 17.48 -24.64 21.21
N ILE A 361 18.42 -24.26 20.33
CA ILE A 361 18.14 -23.77 18.97
C ILE A 361 17.25 -24.71 18.11
N GLU A 362 17.34 -26.02 18.37
CA GLU A 362 16.64 -27.05 17.59
C GLU A 362 15.19 -27.24 18.01
N LYS A 363 14.80 -26.79 19.22
CA LYS A 363 13.45 -26.98 19.73
C LYS A 363 12.56 -25.77 19.39
N PRO A 364 11.64 -25.89 18.42
CA PRO A 364 10.80 -24.78 18.04
C PRO A 364 9.82 -24.42 19.17
N ILE A 365 9.54 -23.12 19.31
CA ILE A 365 8.61 -22.55 20.29
C ILE A 365 7.28 -22.26 19.59
N PRO A 366 6.16 -22.84 20.00
CA PRO A 366 4.86 -22.56 19.41
C PRO A 366 4.38 -21.15 19.78
N LEU A 367 3.83 -20.43 18.80
CA LEU A 367 3.18 -19.14 18.96
C LEU A 367 1.69 -19.26 18.68
N THR A 368 0.90 -18.57 19.50
CA THR A 368 -0.53 -18.36 19.25
C THR A 368 -0.74 -16.89 18.94
N PHE A 369 -1.29 -16.61 17.77
CA PHE A 369 -1.58 -15.26 17.31
C PHE A 369 -3.06 -14.93 17.45
N GLU A 370 -3.35 -13.83 18.11
CA GLU A 370 -4.68 -13.23 18.20
C GLU A 370 -4.79 -12.10 17.17
N LYS A 371 -5.97 -11.94 16.56
CA LYS A 371 -6.24 -10.79 15.69
C LYS A 371 -6.28 -9.53 16.54
N THR A 372 -5.68 -8.46 16.04
CA THR A 372 -5.65 -7.14 16.70
C THR A 372 -5.79 -6.04 15.66
N SER A 373 -5.81 -4.78 16.11
CA SER A 373 -5.84 -3.61 15.23
C SER A 373 -4.78 -2.58 15.63
N LEU A 374 -4.51 -1.59 14.76
CA LEU A 374 -3.58 -0.50 15.08
C LEU A 374 -4.05 0.30 16.31
N GLU A 375 -5.36 0.44 16.48
CA GLU A 375 -5.98 1.08 17.65
C GLU A 375 -5.62 0.34 18.94
N GLU A 376 -5.68 -0.99 18.95
CA GLU A 376 -5.30 -1.78 20.12
C GLU A 376 -3.78 -1.79 20.34
N ILE A 377 -2.99 -1.91 19.26
CA ILE A 377 -1.52 -1.94 19.31
C ILE A 377 -0.98 -0.66 19.94
N PHE A 378 -1.52 0.50 19.54
CA PHE A 378 -1.06 1.80 20.00
C PHE A 378 -1.95 2.41 21.09
N ASN A 379 -2.93 1.66 21.61
CA ASN A 379 -3.91 2.14 22.60
C ASN A 379 -4.53 3.49 22.18
N LEU A 380 -4.97 3.56 20.92
CA LEU A 380 -5.56 4.75 20.33
C LEU A 380 -6.95 5.00 20.94
N LYS A 381 -7.24 6.26 21.25
CA LYS A 381 -8.52 6.71 21.81
C LYS A 381 -9.12 7.79 20.93
N TYR A 382 -10.44 7.70 20.78
CA TYR A 382 -11.25 8.64 20.03
C TYR A 382 -12.43 9.06 20.90
N SER A 383 -12.78 10.35 20.87
CA SER A 383 -14.08 10.82 21.33
C SER A 383 -15.20 10.34 20.38
N ALA A 384 -16.45 10.43 20.83
CA ALA A 384 -17.59 10.06 19.98
C ALA A 384 -17.70 11.00 18.77
N GLU A 385 -17.41 12.28 18.98
CA GLU A 385 -17.37 13.31 17.95
C GLU A 385 -16.31 13.00 16.88
N GLN A 386 -15.10 12.60 17.29
CA GLN A 386 -14.03 12.25 16.36
C GLN A 386 -14.32 10.98 15.56
N LYS A 387 -14.92 9.96 16.18
CA LYS A 387 -15.36 8.77 15.43
C LYS A 387 -16.36 9.15 14.34
N SER A 388 -17.32 10.00 14.69
CA SER A 388 -18.31 10.50 13.73
C SER A 388 -17.68 11.36 12.63
N GLU A 389 -16.67 12.18 12.96
CA GLU A 389 -15.91 12.95 11.96
C GLU A 389 -15.22 12.01 10.95
N ILE A 390 -14.50 10.99 11.44
CA ILE A 390 -13.79 10.02 10.61
C ILE A 390 -14.77 9.19 9.76
N GLU A 391 -15.90 8.77 10.32
CA GLU A 391 -16.92 8.03 9.56
C GLU A 391 -17.50 8.86 8.40
N ASN A 392 -17.56 10.19 8.58
CA ASN A 392 -18.16 11.11 7.61
C ASN A 392 -17.14 11.83 6.71
N GLN A 393 -15.83 11.61 6.89
CA GLN A 393 -14.77 12.41 6.26
C GLN A 393 -14.73 12.33 4.71
N ASP A 394 -15.28 11.25 4.14
CA ASP A 394 -15.36 11.03 2.68
C ASP A 394 -16.64 11.58 2.06
N TYR A 395 -17.59 12.03 2.88
CA TYR A 395 -18.85 12.58 2.39
C TYR A 395 -18.73 14.07 2.10
N ILE A 396 -19.26 14.45 0.95
CA ILE A 396 -19.58 15.84 0.64
C ILE A 396 -20.92 16.14 1.32
N LEU A 397 -20.85 16.89 2.42
CA LEU A 397 -22.03 17.31 3.16
C LEU A 397 -22.78 18.42 2.40
N ILE A 398 -24.08 18.22 2.18
CA ILE A 398 -25.00 19.21 1.62
C ILE A 398 -26.02 19.57 2.68
N GLU A 399 -25.96 20.81 3.15
CA GLU A 399 -26.84 21.33 4.18
C GLU A 399 -27.96 22.17 3.55
N VAL A 400 -29.21 21.87 3.93
CA VAL A 400 -30.40 22.61 3.50
C VAL A 400 -31.34 22.86 4.68
N ILE A 401 -32.36 23.69 4.49
CA ILE A 401 -33.29 24.03 5.57
C ILE A 401 -34.16 22.83 5.96
N ASP A 402 -34.83 22.20 4.98
CA ASP A 402 -35.79 21.10 5.22
C ASP A 402 -35.89 20.15 4.03
N LEU A 403 -35.34 18.93 4.18
CA LEU A 403 -35.32 17.86 3.17
C LEU A 403 -36.70 17.22 2.93
N SER A 404 -37.73 17.57 3.68
CA SER A 404 -39.11 17.11 3.45
C SER A 404 -39.89 17.98 2.46
N THR A 405 -39.32 19.13 2.06
CA THR A 405 -39.98 20.08 1.18
C THR A 405 -39.38 20.04 -0.23
N LYS A 406 -40.21 20.32 -1.24
CA LYS A 406 -39.75 20.48 -2.63
C LYS A 406 -38.62 21.51 -2.74
N GLN A 407 -38.73 22.64 -2.02
CA GLN A 407 -37.73 23.70 -2.05
C GLN A 407 -36.38 23.22 -1.50
N GLY A 408 -36.38 22.47 -0.38
CA GLY A 408 -35.14 21.94 0.18
C GLY A 408 -34.48 20.88 -0.72
N ILE A 409 -35.28 20.07 -1.43
CA ILE A 409 -34.77 19.12 -2.42
C ILE A 409 -34.15 19.86 -3.63
N GLU A 410 -34.83 20.88 -4.15
CA GLU A 410 -34.31 21.70 -5.24
C GLU A 410 -33.02 22.45 -4.85
N GLU A 411 -32.97 22.99 -3.62
CA GLU A 411 -31.78 23.62 -3.06
C GLU A 411 -30.61 22.63 -3.00
N ALA A 412 -30.83 21.42 -2.49
CA ALA A 412 -29.81 20.37 -2.44
C ALA A 412 -29.30 19.98 -3.83
N LEU A 413 -30.20 19.80 -4.81
CA LEU A 413 -29.82 19.51 -6.19
C LEU A 413 -29.02 20.64 -6.82
N LEU A 414 -29.35 21.90 -6.55
CA LEU A 414 -28.58 23.04 -7.04
C LEU A 414 -27.17 23.06 -6.45
N GLN A 415 -27.03 22.78 -5.16
CA GLN A 415 -25.73 22.66 -4.52
C GLN A 415 -24.93 21.50 -5.13
N MET A 416 -25.53 20.30 -5.28
CA MET A 416 -24.89 19.15 -5.95
C MET A 416 -24.43 19.53 -7.36
N ASN A 417 -25.27 20.22 -8.12
CA ASN A 417 -24.95 20.59 -9.50
C ASN A 417 -23.75 21.55 -9.59
N VAL A 418 -23.64 22.50 -8.65
CA VAL A 418 -22.47 23.37 -8.55
C VAL A 418 -21.23 22.56 -8.19
N LEU A 419 -21.32 21.68 -7.19
CA LEU A 419 -20.22 20.83 -6.72
C LEU A 419 -19.69 19.91 -7.83
N VAL A 420 -20.59 19.19 -8.51
CA VAL A 420 -20.24 18.24 -9.58
C VAL A 420 -19.71 18.97 -10.83
N SER A 421 -20.03 20.25 -11.03
CA SER A 421 -19.47 21.02 -12.15
C SER A 421 -17.96 21.30 -12.02
N ASP A 422 -17.38 21.17 -10.82
CA ASP A 422 -15.94 21.32 -10.58
C ASP A 422 -15.42 20.30 -9.54
N LEU A 423 -15.57 19.01 -9.86
CA LEU A 423 -15.06 17.91 -9.02
C LEU A 423 -13.56 18.01 -8.75
N LYS A 424 -12.80 18.60 -9.69
CA LYS A 424 -11.36 18.82 -9.52
C LYS A 424 -11.07 19.78 -8.36
N ALA A 425 -11.81 20.89 -8.26
CA ALA A 425 -11.65 21.83 -7.16
C ALA A 425 -12.10 21.26 -5.81
N LEU A 426 -13.05 20.32 -5.80
CA LEU A 426 -13.43 19.61 -4.57
C LEU A 426 -12.33 18.70 -4.04
N GLY A 427 -11.41 18.27 -4.90
CA GLY A 427 -10.34 17.36 -4.54
C GLY A 427 -10.89 15.99 -4.13
N VAL A 428 -11.93 15.51 -4.81
CA VAL A 428 -12.41 14.14 -4.65
C VAL A 428 -11.35 13.17 -5.19
N GLY A 429 -11.11 12.09 -4.45
CA GLY A 429 -10.22 11.02 -4.88
C GLY A 429 -11.00 9.96 -5.67
N SER A 430 -10.88 8.68 -5.30
CA SER A 430 -11.63 7.60 -5.96
C SER A 430 -13.09 7.44 -5.50
N LEU A 431 -13.51 8.19 -4.46
CA LEU A 431 -14.88 8.15 -3.95
C LEU A 431 -15.59 9.49 -4.17
N LEU A 432 -16.84 9.41 -4.64
CA LEU A 432 -17.78 10.53 -4.69
C LEU A 432 -19.05 10.15 -3.95
N LEU A 433 -19.19 10.67 -2.73
CA LEU A 433 -20.29 10.39 -1.82
C LEU A 433 -20.93 11.69 -1.34
N PHE A 434 -22.26 11.73 -1.30
CA PHE A 434 -23.00 12.86 -0.75
C PHE A 434 -23.81 12.43 0.47
N LEU A 435 -23.75 13.26 1.51
CA LEU A 435 -24.63 13.16 2.67
C LEU A 435 -25.46 14.43 2.74
N LEU A 436 -26.78 14.29 2.70
CA LEU A 436 -27.67 15.44 2.82
C LEU A 436 -28.12 15.57 4.26
N LYS A 437 -28.10 16.78 4.80
CA LYS A 437 -28.52 17.07 6.16
C LYS A 437 -29.42 18.29 6.19
N ASP A 438 -30.53 18.21 6.93
CA ASP A 438 -31.38 19.37 7.19
C ASP A 438 -31.06 20.08 8.52
N SER A 439 -31.64 21.26 8.70
CA SER A 439 -31.46 22.08 9.91
C SER A 439 -32.01 21.42 11.20
N ASN A 440 -32.87 20.42 11.08
CA ASN A 440 -33.39 19.62 12.19
C ASN A 440 -32.50 18.41 12.52
N GLY A 441 -31.40 18.22 11.78
CA GLY A 441 -30.46 17.12 11.95
C GLY A 441 -30.88 15.82 11.25
N LYS A 442 -31.94 15.84 10.42
CA LYS A 442 -32.30 14.67 9.59
C LYS A 442 -31.24 14.51 8.50
N THR A 443 -30.70 13.31 8.39
CA THR A 443 -29.76 12.94 7.33
C THR A 443 -30.42 12.03 6.30
N VAL A 444 -30.15 12.24 5.02
CA VAL A 444 -30.63 11.42 3.91
C VAL A 444 -29.44 11.01 3.05
N ASN A 445 -29.34 9.72 2.73
CA ASN A 445 -28.32 9.19 1.84
C ASN A 445 -28.74 9.33 0.36
N GLU A 446 -27.79 9.22 -0.55
CA GLU A 446 -28.05 9.37 -1.99
C GLU A 446 -29.16 8.47 -2.56
N PRO A 447 -29.24 7.15 -2.25
CA PRO A 447 -30.33 6.32 -2.77
C PRO A 447 -31.72 6.87 -2.42
N ALA A 448 -31.96 7.21 -1.14
CA ALA A 448 -33.24 7.74 -0.70
C ALA A 448 -33.49 9.15 -1.23
N PHE A 449 -32.43 9.96 -1.36
CA PHE A 449 -32.54 11.31 -1.89
C PHE A 449 -32.92 11.30 -3.38
N PHE A 450 -32.21 10.56 -4.23
CA PHE A 450 -32.47 10.55 -5.67
C PHE A 450 -33.82 9.91 -6.02
N ALA A 451 -34.27 8.93 -5.23
CA ALA A 451 -35.61 8.37 -5.36
C ALA A 451 -36.70 9.45 -5.26
N GLU A 452 -36.54 10.42 -4.36
CA GLU A 452 -37.47 11.55 -4.24
C GLU A 452 -37.15 12.68 -5.24
N ALA A 453 -35.89 13.03 -5.40
CA ALA A 453 -35.44 14.21 -6.14
C ALA A 453 -35.84 14.17 -7.62
N VAL A 454 -35.81 12.99 -8.24
CA VAL A 454 -36.21 12.82 -9.66
C VAL A 454 -37.70 13.09 -9.90
N HIS A 455 -38.54 13.03 -8.86
CA HIS A 455 -39.96 13.39 -8.98
C HIS A 455 -40.18 14.91 -8.97
N HIS A 456 -39.28 15.66 -8.35
CA HIS A 456 -39.40 17.12 -8.24
C HIS A 456 -38.72 17.87 -9.37
N ASN A 457 -37.52 17.44 -9.78
CA ASN A 457 -36.72 18.14 -10.79
C ASN A 457 -35.77 17.18 -11.54
N PRO A 458 -36.29 16.32 -12.45
CA PRO A 458 -35.48 15.37 -13.20
C PRO A 458 -34.48 16.04 -14.15
N GLU A 459 -34.76 17.25 -14.64
CA GLU A 459 -33.86 18.01 -15.51
C GLU A 459 -32.57 18.42 -14.78
N LEU A 460 -32.68 18.79 -13.51
CA LEU A 460 -31.51 19.14 -12.70
C LEU A 460 -30.69 17.89 -12.31
N VAL A 461 -31.35 16.75 -12.07
CA VAL A 461 -30.67 15.46 -11.91
C VAL A 461 -29.89 15.10 -13.17
N GLU A 462 -30.50 15.27 -14.35
CA GLU A 462 -29.82 15.06 -15.63
C GLU A 462 -28.60 15.98 -15.80
N ALA A 463 -28.72 17.26 -15.42
CA ALA A 463 -27.62 18.23 -15.48
C ALA A 463 -26.43 17.81 -14.60
N ILE A 464 -26.68 17.31 -13.38
CA ILE A 464 -25.65 16.77 -12.49
C ILE A 464 -24.91 15.61 -13.15
N ILE A 465 -25.65 14.65 -13.74
CA ILE A 465 -25.06 13.50 -14.44
C ILE A 465 -24.21 13.96 -15.64
N LYS A 466 -24.67 14.95 -16.40
CA LYS A 466 -23.91 15.52 -17.52
C LYS A 466 -22.61 16.19 -17.08
N HIS A 467 -22.60 16.91 -15.96
CA HIS A 467 -21.37 17.45 -15.39
C HIS A 467 -20.41 16.35 -14.95
N PHE A 468 -20.93 15.27 -14.35
CA PHE A 468 -20.12 14.10 -14.00
C PHE A 468 -19.50 13.44 -15.23
N ILE A 469 -20.29 13.19 -16.29
CA ILE A 469 -19.81 12.62 -17.55
C ILE A 469 -18.67 13.45 -18.16
N ALA A 470 -18.74 14.78 -18.04
CA ALA A 470 -17.73 15.68 -18.56
C ALA A 470 -16.41 15.65 -17.77
N TYR A 471 -16.38 15.05 -16.58
CA TYR A 471 -15.18 14.98 -15.75
C TYR A 471 -14.20 13.89 -16.27
N PRO A 472 -12.95 14.23 -16.61
CA PRO A 472 -12.02 13.29 -17.25
C PRO A 472 -11.69 12.02 -16.44
N LYS A 473 -11.81 12.08 -15.10
CA LYS A 473 -11.59 10.94 -14.20
C LYS A 473 -12.88 10.25 -13.76
N ALA A 474 -14.04 10.56 -14.36
CA ALA A 474 -15.34 10.00 -13.96
C ALA A 474 -15.37 8.47 -13.88
N LYS A 475 -14.69 7.79 -14.81
CA LYS A 475 -14.56 6.32 -14.82
C LYS A 475 -13.91 5.71 -13.57
N TYR A 476 -13.17 6.51 -12.80
CA TYR A 476 -12.46 6.09 -11.59
C TYR A 476 -13.16 6.54 -10.31
N LEU A 477 -14.40 7.06 -10.42
CA LEU A 477 -15.18 7.51 -9.27
C LEU A 477 -16.24 6.48 -8.90
N TYR A 478 -16.18 6.04 -7.65
CA TYR A 478 -17.04 5.00 -7.10
C TYR A 478 -17.76 5.50 -5.84
N ARG A 479 -18.77 4.75 -5.41
CA ARG A 479 -19.37 4.85 -4.09
C ARG A 479 -18.79 3.80 -3.15
N ASN A 480 -18.54 2.60 -3.69
CA ASN A 480 -17.91 1.47 -3.04
C ASN A 480 -17.39 0.49 -4.11
N ALA A 481 -16.95 -0.71 -3.71
CA ALA A 481 -16.37 -1.70 -4.62
C ALA A 481 -17.34 -2.22 -5.71
N GLU A 482 -18.65 -2.05 -5.55
CA GLU A 482 -19.69 -2.60 -6.44
C GLU A 482 -20.55 -1.52 -7.13
N GLU A 483 -20.44 -0.26 -6.70
CA GLU A 483 -21.26 0.87 -7.14
C GLU A 483 -20.40 2.01 -7.68
N THR A 484 -20.65 2.40 -8.94
CA THR A 484 -20.10 3.63 -9.53
C THR A 484 -20.78 4.91 -9.00
N ALA A 485 -20.06 6.03 -9.03
CA ALA A 485 -20.56 7.32 -8.54
C ALA A 485 -21.83 7.77 -9.29
N LEU A 486 -22.82 8.27 -8.55
CA LEU A 486 -24.14 8.70 -9.06
C LEU A 486 -25.02 7.59 -9.69
N CYS A 487 -24.70 6.30 -9.52
CA CYS A 487 -25.49 5.20 -10.09
C CYS A 487 -26.98 5.22 -9.68
N HIS A 488 -27.30 5.64 -8.45
CA HIS A 488 -28.69 5.77 -8.00
C HIS A 488 -29.44 6.91 -8.71
N ALA A 489 -28.77 8.03 -9.00
CA ALA A 489 -29.37 9.11 -9.77
C ALA A 489 -29.74 8.64 -11.19
N VAL A 490 -28.83 7.88 -11.81
CA VAL A 490 -29.01 7.29 -13.14
C VAL A 490 -30.14 6.26 -13.14
N HIS A 491 -30.18 5.38 -12.14
CA HIS A 491 -31.23 4.38 -11.97
C HIS A 491 -32.62 5.03 -11.84
N GLU A 492 -32.77 6.05 -11.00
CA GLU A 492 -34.05 6.74 -10.83
C GLU A 492 -34.45 7.55 -12.07
N LEU A 493 -33.48 8.11 -12.80
CA LEU A 493 -33.73 8.79 -14.06
C LEU A 493 -34.11 7.82 -15.20
N ALA A 494 -33.55 6.60 -15.23
CA ALA A 494 -33.87 5.57 -16.21
C ALA A 494 -35.36 5.18 -16.21
N LYS A 495 -35.98 5.20 -15.02
CA LYS A 495 -37.44 4.95 -14.87
C LYS A 495 -38.32 6.01 -15.54
N LYS A 496 -37.76 7.16 -15.95
CA LYS A 496 -38.51 8.25 -16.63
C LYS A 496 -38.61 8.08 -18.16
N GLY A 497 -37.97 7.07 -18.74
CA GLY A 497 -38.13 6.69 -20.15
C GLY A 497 -37.28 7.50 -21.15
N ASP A 498 -37.74 7.59 -22.42
CA ASP A 498 -36.86 7.90 -23.58
C ASP A 498 -36.28 9.31 -23.56
N LEU A 499 -36.87 10.22 -22.78
CA LEU A 499 -36.40 11.60 -22.64
C LEU A 499 -34.94 11.66 -22.13
N TYR A 500 -34.55 10.74 -21.24
CA TYR A 500 -33.24 10.75 -20.58
C TYR A 500 -32.31 9.63 -21.03
N LEU A 501 -32.78 8.76 -21.93
CA LEU A 501 -32.05 7.56 -22.37
C LEU A 501 -30.65 7.90 -22.90
N THR A 502 -30.50 8.99 -23.66
CA THR A 502 -29.19 9.38 -24.21
C THR A 502 -28.18 9.66 -23.09
N THR A 503 -28.58 10.39 -22.06
CA THR A 503 -27.71 10.73 -20.92
C THR A 503 -27.34 9.49 -20.11
N ILE A 504 -28.29 8.57 -19.92
CA ILE A 504 -28.04 7.29 -19.22
C ILE A 504 -27.02 6.45 -19.99
N LEU A 505 -27.16 6.34 -21.31
CA LEU A 505 -26.20 5.59 -22.14
C LEU A 505 -24.82 6.26 -22.16
N GLN A 506 -24.75 7.59 -22.16
CA GLN A 506 -23.48 8.32 -22.03
C GLN A 506 -22.82 8.08 -20.68
N TYR A 507 -23.59 8.02 -19.59
CA TYR A 507 -23.09 7.64 -18.28
C TYR A 507 -22.48 6.23 -18.31
N LEU A 508 -23.22 5.23 -18.81
CA LEU A 508 -22.76 3.84 -18.88
C LEU A 508 -21.52 3.65 -19.75
N ASP A 509 -21.34 4.48 -20.79
CA ASP A 509 -20.11 4.50 -21.60
C ASP A 509 -18.93 5.17 -20.88
N THR A 510 -19.22 6.07 -19.94
CA THR A 510 -18.19 6.84 -19.23
C THR A 510 -17.62 6.07 -18.05
N ILE A 511 -18.40 5.23 -17.37
CA ILE A 511 -17.97 4.51 -16.17
C ILE A 511 -17.22 3.21 -16.46
N ASP A 512 -16.51 2.68 -15.47
CA ASP A 512 -15.91 1.35 -15.54
C ASP A 512 -16.96 0.25 -15.34
N MET A 513 -17.48 -0.26 -16.47
CA MET A 513 -18.49 -1.33 -16.50
C MET A 513 -17.94 -2.72 -16.13
N ASP A 514 -16.63 -2.92 -16.12
CA ASP A 514 -16.07 -4.26 -15.85
C ASP A 514 -16.15 -4.59 -14.36
N HIS A 515 -15.92 -3.59 -13.50
CA HIS A 515 -15.97 -3.73 -12.02
C HIS A 515 -17.29 -3.28 -11.39
N ASP A 516 -18.23 -2.77 -12.16
CA ASP A 516 -19.53 -2.31 -11.65
C ASP A 516 -20.56 -3.46 -11.59
N VAL A 517 -21.14 -3.71 -10.42
CA VAL A 517 -22.20 -4.71 -10.21
C VAL A 517 -23.57 -4.05 -10.29
N PHE A 518 -23.72 -2.87 -9.71
CA PHE A 518 -25.00 -2.20 -9.55
C PHE A 518 -25.71 -1.89 -10.88
N ASN A 519 -25.04 -1.32 -11.88
CA ASN A 519 -25.70 -0.97 -13.13
C ASN A 519 -26.15 -2.22 -13.90
N LYS A 520 -25.42 -3.34 -13.79
CA LYS A 520 -25.79 -4.64 -14.36
C LYS A 520 -27.06 -5.18 -13.71
N GLU A 521 -27.19 -5.08 -12.39
CA GLU A 521 -28.33 -5.63 -11.65
C GLU A 521 -29.58 -4.73 -11.61
N TYR A 522 -29.42 -3.41 -11.75
CA TYR A 522 -30.53 -2.46 -11.52
C TYR A 522 -30.81 -1.54 -12.71
N VAL A 523 -29.78 -1.01 -13.38
CA VAL A 523 -30.00 -0.04 -14.47
C VAL A 523 -30.34 -0.74 -15.79
N PHE A 524 -29.55 -1.73 -16.21
CA PHE A 524 -29.84 -2.49 -17.44
C PHE A 524 -31.20 -3.17 -17.42
N PRO A 525 -31.63 -3.85 -16.32
CA PRO A 525 -32.96 -4.45 -16.26
C PRO A 525 -34.10 -3.45 -16.45
N VAL A 526 -33.99 -2.23 -15.90
CA VAL A 526 -34.99 -1.17 -16.15
C VAL A 526 -35.00 -0.76 -17.63
N LEU A 527 -33.83 -0.64 -18.27
CA LEU A 527 -33.75 -0.34 -19.69
C LEU A 527 -34.34 -1.47 -20.55
N GLU A 528 -34.11 -2.73 -20.19
CA GLU A 528 -34.62 -3.89 -20.93
C GLU A 528 -36.13 -4.09 -20.76
N GLU A 529 -36.70 -3.68 -19.63
CA GLU A 529 -38.15 -3.63 -19.44
C GLU A 529 -38.80 -2.57 -20.33
N LEU A 530 -38.16 -1.41 -20.47
CA LEU A 530 -38.69 -0.27 -21.22
C LEU A 530 -38.43 -0.35 -22.74
N TYR A 531 -37.38 -1.05 -23.16
CA TYR A 531 -36.92 -1.08 -24.55
C TYR A 531 -36.53 -2.47 -25.00
N THR A 532 -36.95 -2.84 -26.22
CA THR A 532 -36.43 -4.04 -26.87
C THR A 532 -34.92 -3.95 -27.09
N ASN A 533 -34.21 -5.08 -26.99
CA ASN A 533 -32.77 -5.18 -27.23
C ASN A 533 -32.33 -4.51 -28.55
N THR A 534 -33.08 -4.69 -29.64
CA THR A 534 -32.81 -4.05 -30.94
C THR A 534 -32.78 -2.52 -30.87
N VAL A 535 -33.68 -1.92 -30.07
CA VAL A 535 -33.75 -0.47 -29.87
C VAL A 535 -32.57 0.00 -29.02
N LEU A 536 -32.26 -0.70 -27.93
CA LEU A 536 -31.11 -0.37 -27.07
C LEU A 536 -29.80 -0.43 -27.86
N ILE A 537 -29.51 -1.52 -28.56
CA ILE A 537 -28.32 -1.64 -29.42
C ILE A 537 -28.26 -0.51 -30.45
N LYS A 538 -29.39 -0.15 -31.06
CA LYS A 538 -29.41 0.95 -32.04
C LYS A 538 -29.07 2.29 -31.39
N LYS A 539 -29.56 2.57 -30.18
CA LYS A 539 -29.30 3.82 -29.45
C LYS A 539 -27.87 3.84 -28.89
N MET A 540 -27.37 2.73 -28.33
CA MET A 540 -26.00 2.59 -27.85
C MET A 540 -24.98 2.82 -28.96
N LYS A 541 -25.21 2.31 -30.18
CA LYS A 541 -24.33 2.57 -31.33
C LYS A 541 -24.16 4.05 -31.68
N VAL A 542 -25.13 4.89 -31.34
CA VAL A 542 -25.05 6.34 -31.55
C VAL A 542 -24.14 6.99 -30.50
N VAL A 543 -24.09 6.43 -29.30
CA VAL A 543 -23.26 6.91 -28.19
C VAL A 543 -21.85 6.37 -28.32
N SER A 544 -21.69 5.04 -28.38
CA SER A 544 -20.38 4.39 -28.36
C SER A 544 -20.41 2.97 -28.91
N LYS A 545 -19.32 2.63 -29.61
CA LYS A 545 -19.08 1.26 -30.10
C LYS A 545 -18.76 0.31 -28.95
N ASP A 546 -18.01 0.78 -27.95
CA ASP A 546 -17.48 -0.04 -26.88
C ASP A 546 -18.61 -0.48 -25.93
N LEU A 547 -19.46 0.46 -25.52
CA LEU A 547 -20.70 0.14 -24.78
C LEU A 547 -21.59 -0.85 -25.54
N THR A 548 -21.68 -0.73 -26.86
CA THR A 548 -22.47 -1.66 -27.69
C THR A 548 -21.88 -3.08 -27.69
N GLU A 549 -20.55 -3.20 -27.77
CA GLU A 549 -19.88 -4.50 -27.74
C GLU A 549 -20.00 -5.14 -26.36
N TRP A 550 -19.79 -4.35 -25.31
CA TRP A 550 -19.98 -4.77 -23.93
C TRP A 550 -21.41 -5.28 -23.68
N TYR A 551 -22.43 -4.53 -24.09
CA TYR A 551 -23.83 -4.93 -23.86
C TYR A 551 -24.22 -6.22 -24.58
N LYS A 552 -23.69 -6.45 -25.79
CA LYS A 552 -23.92 -7.72 -26.50
C LYS A 552 -23.32 -8.90 -25.74
N TYR A 553 -22.10 -8.74 -25.22
CA TYR A 553 -21.47 -9.76 -24.41
C TYR A 553 -22.28 -10.03 -23.14
N TYR A 554 -22.75 -8.97 -22.47
CA TYR A 554 -23.64 -9.07 -21.31
C TYR A 554 -24.92 -9.89 -21.59
N CYS A 555 -25.56 -9.71 -22.76
CA CYS A 555 -26.75 -10.50 -23.11
C CYS A 555 -26.46 -11.96 -23.52
N GLU A 556 -25.20 -12.30 -23.83
CA GLU A 556 -24.77 -13.65 -24.24
C GLU A 556 -24.28 -14.50 -23.05
N ALA A 557 -23.86 -13.86 -21.97
CA ALA A 557 -23.50 -14.48 -20.69
C ALA A 557 -24.74 -14.84 -19.86
#